data_AF-A0A3C0KE23-F1
#
_entry.id   AF-A0A3C0KE23-F1
#
_cell.length_a   1.000
_cell.length_b   1.000
_cell.length_c   1.000
_cell.angle_alpha   90.00
_cell.angle_beta   90.00
_cell.angle_gamma   90.00
#
_symmetry.space_group_name_H-M   'P 1'
#
loop_
_entity.id
_entity.type
_entity.pdbx_description
1 polymer ?
#
loop_
_entity_poly.entity_id
_entity_poly.type
_entity_poly.pdbx_seq_one_letter_code
_entity_poly.pdbx_strand_id
1 'polypeptide(L)'
;IHMGVTAENIAAKWGITREDQDRLAVESHNRAQKATEAGYFKEQIVPVMLKTRKGEVAYDTDEHFRANATLEDMAKLKPVFVKENGTVTAGNASG
;
A
#
# COMPACT_ATOMS: atom_id res chain seq x y z
N ILE A 1 3.29 -20.31 -8.60
CA ILE A 1 2.07 -19.75 -7.98
C ILE A 1 2.47 -18.41 -7.39
N HIS A 2 1.78 -17.32 -7.76
CA HIS A 2 2.07 -15.96 -7.22
C HIS A 2 1.48 -15.81 -5.81
N MET A 3 2.11 -15.07 -4.90
CA MET A 3 1.59 -14.90 -3.54
C MET A 3 0.21 -14.25 -3.48
N GLY A 4 -0.09 -13.37 -4.44
CA GLY A 4 -1.44 -12.83 -4.60
C GLY A 4 -2.55 -13.89 -4.78
N VAL A 5 -2.23 -15.05 -5.36
CA VAL A 5 -3.20 -16.17 -5.47
C VAL A 5 -3.49 -16.79 -4.10
N THR A 6 -2.51 -16.82 -3.18
CA THR A 6 -2.78 -17.33 -1.83
C THR A 6 -3.64 -16.35 -1.02
N ALA A 7 -3.50 -15.04 -1.26
CA ALA A 7 -4.38 -14.04 -0.64
C ALA A 7 -5.84 -14.22 -1.09
N GLU A 8 -6.08 -14.49 -2.37
CA GLU A 8 -7.42 -14.83 -2.89
C GLU A 8 -7.99 -16.09 -2.23
N ASN A 9 -7.17 -17.13 -2.05
CA ASN A 9 -7.60 -18.36 -1.38
C ASN A 9 -8.01 -18.10 0.09
N ILE A 10 -7.29 -17.24 0.79
CA ILE A 10 -7.62 -16.82 2.16
C ILE A 10 -8.92 -16.01 2.15
N ALA A 11 -9.06 -15.05 1.23
CA ALA A 11 -10.26 -14.24 1.12
C ALA A 11 -11.51 -15.10 0.89
N ALA A 12 -11.43 -16.05 -0.04
CA ALA A 12 -12.52 -16.99 -0.32
C ALA A 12 -12.83 -17.91 0.88
N LYS A 13 -11.80 -18.46 1.53
CA LYS A 13 -11.96 -19.38 2.66
C LYS A 13 -12.64 -18.73 3.86
N TRP A 14 -12.37 -17.44 4.09
CA TRP A 14 -12.84 -16.71 5.27
C TRP A 14 -13.92 -15.68 4.98
N GLY A 15 -14.38 -15.58 3.73
CA GLY A 15 -15.42 -14.63 3.33
C GLY A 15 -14.97 -13.17 3.46
N ILE A 16 -13.69 -12.87 3.29
CA ILE A 16 -13.16 -11.49 3.35
C ILE A 16 -13.51 -10.81 2.04
N THR A 17 -14.38 -9.81 2.10
CA THR A 17 -14.89 -9.17 0.89
C THR A 17 -13.86 -8.22 0.27
N ARG A 18 -14.07 -7.86 -1.00
CA ARG A 18 -13.30 -6.81 -1.66
C ARG A 18 -13.40 -5.48 -0.90
N GLU A 19 -14.58 -5.14 -0.39
CA GLU A 19 -14.79 -3.89 0.34
C GLU A 19 -14.02 -3.87 1.67
N ASP A 20 -13.97 -4.99 2.39
CA ASP A 20 -13.17 -5.11 3.62
C ASP A 20 -11.69 -4.87 3.35
N GLN A 21 -11.17 -5.48 2.27
CA GLN A 21 -9.79 -5.32 1.84
C GLN A 21 -9.47 -3.87 1.46
N ASP A 22 -10.33 -3.25 0.65
CA ASP A 22 -10.13 -1.86 0.20
C ASP A 22 -10.24 -0.87 1.37
N ARG A 23 -11.18 -1.08 2.31
CA ARG A 23 -11.29 -0.25 3.52
C ARG A 23 -10.04 -0.31 4.37
N LEU A 24 -9.51 -1.52 4.60
CA LEU A 24 -8.28 -1.70 5.36
C LEU A 24 -7.09 -1.03 4.66
N ALA A 25 -7.01 -1.13 3.33
CA ALA A 25 -5.95 -0.50 2.56
C ALA A 25 -5.98 1.03 2.65
N VAL A 26 -7.16 1.64 2.51
CA VAL A 26 -7.36 3.09 2.70
C VAL A 26 -6.95 3.51 4.11
N GLU A 27 -7.39 2.77 5.12
CA GLU A 27 -7.02 3.06 6.51
C GLU A 27 -5.50 2.96 6.73
N SER A 28 -4.84 1.93 6.17
CA SER A 28 -3.40 1.75 6.24
C SER A 28 -2.64 2.93 5.63
N HIS A 29 -2.99 3.35 4.41
CA HIS A 29 -2.39 4.51 3.76
C HIS A 29 -2.59 5.81 4.54
N ASN A 30 -3.79 6.05 5.06
CA ASN A 30 -4.09 7.25 5.83
C ASN A 30 -3.38 7.26 7.20
N ARG A 31 -3.17 6.09 7.83
CA ARG A 31 -2.34 5.97 9.04
C ARG A 31 -0.87 6.24 8.73
N ALA A 32 -0.33 5.68 7.64
CA ALA A 32 1.04 5.93 7.19
C ALA A 32 1.27 7.43 6.92
N GLN A 33 0.38 8.10 6.18
CA GLN A 33 0.46 9.53 5.95
C GLN A 33 0.53 10.32 7.27
N LYS A 34 -0.41 10.08 8.20
CA LYS A 34 -0.44 10.77 9.49
C LYS A 34 0.82 10.54 10.32
N ALA A 35 1.34 9.30 10.34
CA ALA A 35 2.54 8.96 11.08
C ALA A 35 3.79 9.65 10.49
N THR A 36 3.89 9.70 9.17
CA THR A 36 4.95 10.42 8.45
C THR A 36 4.88 11.93 8.72
N GLU A 37 3.70 12.53 8.60
CA GLU A 37 3.48 13.96 8.90
C GLU A 37 3.77 14.30 10.37
N ALA A 38 3.43 13.40 11.29
CA ALA A 38 3.74 13.54 12.71
C ALA A 38 5.22 13.27 13.05
N GLY A 39 6.03 12.82 12.08
CA GLY A 39 7.45 12.56 12.25
C GLY A 39 7.81 11.30 13.03
N TYR A 40 6.88 10.35 13.19
CA TYR A 40 7.08 9.15 14.02
C TYR A 40 8.22 8.25 13.53
N PHE A 41 8.54 8.30 12.24
CA PHE A 41 9.61 7.50 11.63
C PHE A 41 10.97 8.20 11.58
N LYS A 42 11.06 9.49 11.91
CA LYS A 42 12.30 10.28 11.77
C LYS A 42 13.46 9.74 12.59
N GLU A 43 13.19 9.19 13.78
CA GLU A 43 14.23 8.63 14.66
C GLU A 43 14.62 7.20 14.27
N GLN A 44 13.87 6.55 13.37
CA GLN A 44 14.03 5.15 13.01
C GLN A 44 14.65 4.98 11.62
N ILE A 45 14.44 5.93 10.71
CA ILE A 45 14.97 5.88 9.35
C ILE A 45 16.38 6.48 9.31
N VAL A 46 17.36 5.67 8.92
CA VAL A 46 18.69 6.16 8.57
C VAL A 46 18.66 6.68 7.13
N PRO A 47 19.01 7.97 6.88
CA PRO A 47 18.97 8.53 5.54
C PRO A 47 19.94 7.82 4.58
N VAL A 48 19.47 7.53 3.37
CA VAL A 48 20.32 7.09 2.26
C VAL A 48 20.70 8.31 1.42
N MET A 49 21.98 8.67 1.39
CA MET A 49 22.46 9.84 0.65
C MET A 49 22.62 9.51 -0.85
N LEU A 50 21.84 10.20 -1.69
CA LEU A 50 21.86 10.06 -3.14
C LEU A 50 22.68 11.17 -3.78
N LYS A 51 23.66 10.81 -4.60
CA LYS A 51 24.48 11.77 -5.36
C LYS A 51 23.76 12.22 -6.62
N THR A 52 23.52 13.52 -6.74
CA THR A 52 22.96 14.14 -7.96
C THR A 52 23.97 15.13 -8.56
N ARG A 53 23.72 15.58 -9.80
CA ARG A 53 24.55 16.63 -10.43
C ARG A 53 24.55 17.96 -9.66
N LYS A 54 23.55 18.19 -8.80
CA LYS A 54 23.37 19.43 -8.02
C LYS A 54 23.85 19.30 -6.56
N GLY A 55 24.37 18.14 -6.16
CA GLY A 55 24.76 17.84 -4.79
C GLY A 55 24.13 16.56 -4.25
N GLU A 56 24.27 16.33 -2.95
CA GLU A 56 23.69 15.17 -2.26
C GLU A 56 22.27 15.48 -1.76
N VAL A 57 21.37 14.50 -1.90
CA VAL A 57 19.99 14.55 -1.41
C VAL A 57 19.74 13.35 -0.53
N ALA A 58 19.15 13.56 0.65
CA ALA A 58 18.77 12.48 1.54
C ALA A 58 17.47 11.81 1.06
N TYR A 59 17.47 10.49 1.02
CA TYR A 59 16.27 9.66 0.96
C TYR A 59 15.99 9.13 2.37
N ASP A 60 15.01 9.71 3.05
CA ASP A 60 14.77 9.52 4.49
C ASP A 60 13.29 9.37 4.86
N THR A 61 12.43 9.21 3.85
CA THR A 61 10.97 9.14 4.01
C THR A 61 10.44 8.00 3.16
N ASP A 62 9.59 7.15 3.74
CA ASP A 62 8.91 6.08 3.00
C ASP A 62 8.06 6.65 1.86
N GLU A 63 8.30 6.23 0.63
CA GLU A 63 7.66 6.82 -0.56
C GLU A 63 6.35 6.13 -0.98
N HIS A 64 6.10 4.92 -0.48
CA HIS A 64 5.13 4.03 -1.11
C HIS A 64 3.66 4.36 -0.79
N PHE A 65 3.39 4.94 0.38
CA PHE A 65 2.01 5.20 0.77
C PHE A 65 1.37 6.27 -0.12
N ARG A 66 0.09 6.09 -0.45
CA ARG A 66 -0.69 7.07 -1.20
C ARG A 66 -1.25 8.09 -0.23
N ALA A 67 -0.84 9.34 -0.36
CA ALA A 67 -1.44 10.44 0.39
C ALA A 67 -2.92 10.62 -0.02
N ASN A 68 -3.77 10.89 0.96
CA ASN A 68 -5.21 11.11 0.81
C ASN A 68 -5.93 9.95 0.10
N ALA A 69 -5.55 8.71 0.43
CA ALA A 69 -6.17 7.53 -0.15
C ALA A 69 -7.68 7.50 0.13
N THR A 70 -8.48 7.22 -0.91
CA THR A 70 -9.94 7.14 -0.82
C THR A 70 -10.44 5.75 -1.20
N LEU A 71 -11.63 5.39 -0.70
CA LEU A 71 -12.27 4.13 -1.07
C LEU A 71 -12.66 4.11 -2.55
N GLU A 72 -13.01 5.28 -3.12
CA GLU A 72 -13.34 5.42 -4.53
C GLU A 72 -12.16 5.06 -5.43
N ASP A 73 -10.94 5.48 -5.05
CA ASP A 73 -9.74 5.15 -5.81
C ASP A 73 -9.43 3.66 -5.76
N MET A 74 -9.63 3.01 -4.61
CA MET A 74 -9.41 1.57 -4.46
C MET A 74 -10.44 0.76 -5.26
N ALA A 75 -11.72 1.13 -5.21
CA ALA A 75 -12.79 0.43 -5.90
C ALA A 75 -12.60 0.37 -7.43
N LYS A 76 -11.96 1.38 -8.03
CA LYS A 76 -11.67 1.44 -9.48
C LYS A 76 -10.60 0.44 -9.94
N LEU A 77 -9.81 -0.12 -9.02
CA LEU A 77 -8.70 -1.00 -9.37
C LEU A 77 -9.18 -2.40 -9.75
N LYS A 78 -8.56 -2.94 -10.81
CA LYS A 78 -8.83 -4.28 -11.30
C LYS A 78 -8.08 -5.33 -10.46
N PRO A 79 -8.68 -6.50 -10.22
CA PRO A 79 -7.97 -7.64 -9.66
C PRO A 79 -6.78 -8.04 -10.55
N VAL A 80 -5.65 -8.39 -9.93
CA VAL A 80 -4.39 -8.62 -10.66
C VAL A 80 -4.03 -10.11 -10.73
N PHE A 81 -4.47 -10.91 -9.77
CA PHE A 81 -4.01 -12.29 -9.60
C PHE A 81 -4.98 -13.36 -10.08
N VAL A 82 -6.29 -13.05 -10.06
CA VAL A 82 -7.35 -13.95 -10.53
C VAL A 82 -8.30 -13.17 -11.44
N LYS A 83 -8.61 -13.75 -12.61
CA LYS A 83 -9.43 -13.08 -13.64
C LYS A 83 -10.92 -12.98 -13.28
N GLU A 84 -11.47 -14.03 -12.69
CA GLU A 84 -12.89 -14.11 -12.34
C GLU A 84 -13.06 -14.07 -10.83
N ASN A 85 -13.95 -13.20 -10.33
CA ASN A 85 -14.22 -13.03 -8.90
C ASN A 85 -12.99 -12.72 -8.04
N GLY A 86 -11.92 -12.18 -8.63
CA GLY A 86 -10.75 -11.74 -7.89
C GLY A 86 -11.07 -10.53 -7.00
N THR A 87 -10.50 -10.52 -5.81
CA THR A 87 -10.66 -9.46 -4.81
C THR A 87 -9.36 -8.68 -4.57
N VAL A 88 -8.22 -9.28 -4.90
CA VAL A 88 -6.90 -8.69 -4.62
C VAL A 88 -6.46 -7.82 -5.79
N THR A 89 -6.23 -6.55 -5.50
CA THR A 89 -5.82 -5.50 -6.44
C THR A 89 -4.47 -4.89 -6.06
N ALA A 90 -3.91 -4.08 -6.94
CA ALA A 90 -2.71 -3.29 -6.63
C ALA A 90 -2.92 -2.23 -5.51
N GLY A 91 -4.16 -1.95 -5.11
CA GLY A 91 -4.45 -0.99 -4.04
C GLY A 91 -4.63 -1.62 -2.67
N ASN A 92 -4.95 -2.91 -2.62
CA ASN A 92 -5.13 -3.66 -1.37
C ASN A 92 -4.08 -4.77 -1.17
N ALA A 93 -3.03 -4.77 -2.01
CA ALA A 93 -1.82 -5.57 -1.86
C ALA A 93 -0.62 -4.68 -1.55
N SER A 94 0.42 -5.25 -0.93
CA SER A 94 1.70 -4.55 -0.75
C SER A 94 2.41 -4.36 -2.10
N GLY A 95 3.11 -3.23 -2.24
CA GLY A 95 4.04 -2.97 -3.34
C GLY A 95 5.30 -3.83 -3.33
#